data_AF-A0A109V6D8-F1
#
_entry.id   AF-A0A109V6D8-F1
#
_cell.length_a   1.000
_cell.length_b   1.000
_cell.length_c   1.000
_cell.angle_alpha   90.00
_cell.angle_beta   90.00
_cell.angle_gamma   90.00
#
_symmetry.space_group_name_H-M   'P 1'
#
loop_
_entity.id
_entity.type
_entity.pdbx_description
1 polymer ?
#
loop_
_entity_poly.entity_id
_entity_poly.type
_entity_poly.pdbx_seq_one_letter_code
_entity_poly.pdbx_strand_id
1 'polypeptide(L)'
;MAAGLALRYLAGDEPEPGELILIDGRLMNIEKISVRRDPQCPRLRVGRFEMLPRRPSYGVVRLCGSNAFKVRLDRPINLEETVRALERTNELVMARPGWARVLTKEGASVTIVGRLVIIENAKDETAAAQVYNKLMRAVGLSSM
;
A
#
# COMPACT_ATOMS: atom_id res chain seq x y z
N MET A 1 -3.12 -6.34 22.92
CA MET A 1 -2.81 -5.10 23.70
C MET A 1 -3.38 -3.85 23.04
N ALA A 2 -3.06 -3.54 21.78
CA ALA A 2 -3.54 -2.33 21.09
C ALA A 2 -5.08 -2.20 21.03
N ALA A 3 -5.80 -3.28 20.70
CA ALA A 3 -7.27 -3.28 20.66
C ALA A 3 -7.89 -2.98 22.04
N GLY A 4 -7.33 -3.53 23.11
CA GLY A 4 -7.78 -3.26 24.48
C GLY A 4 -7.56 -1.81 24.90
N LEU A 5 -6.41 -1.21 24.55
CA LEU A 5 -6.13 0.20 24.81
C LEU A 5 -7.10 1.12 24.05
N ALA A 6 -7.43 0.78 22.80
CA ALA A 6 -8.42 1.50 22.01
C ALA A 6 -9.82 1.42 22.63
N LEU A 7 -10.25 0.25 23.09
CA LEU A 7 -11.55 0.07 23.75
C LEU A 7 -11.64 0.86 25.06
N ARG A 8 -10.57 0.85 25.87
CA ARG A 8 -10.48 1.64 27.10
C ARG A 8 -10.58 3.14 26.80
N TYR A 9 -9.83 3.62 25.81
CA TYR A 9 -9.90 5.01 25.37
C TYR A 9 -11.31 5.41 24.91
N LEU A 10 -11.98 4.55 24.12
CA LEU A 10 -13.36 4.80 23.68
C LEU A 10 -14.37 4.73 24.83
N ALA A 11 -14.07 3.97 25.88
CA ALA A 11 -14.88 3.89 27.10
C ALA A 11 -14.66 5.06 28.07
N GLY A 12 -13.77 6.01 27.74
CA GLY A 12 -13.49 7.20 28.54
C GLY A 12 -12.30 7.08 29.48
N ASP A 13 -11.53 5.98 29.45
CA ASP A 13 -10.22 5.96 30.11
C ASP A 13 -9.26 6.87 29.35
N GLU A 14 -8.52 7.71 30.07
CA GLU A 14 -7.38 8.43 29.50
C GLU A 14 -6.11 7.59 29.66
N PRO A 15 -5.60 6.92 28.61
CA PRO A 15 -4.35 6.20 28.69
C PRO A 15 -3.22 7.20 28.95
N GLU A 16 -2.24 6.80 29.76
CA GLU A 16 -1.09 7.64 30.07
C GLU A 16 -0.40 8.12 28.78
N PRO A 17 -0.43 9.44 28.50
CA PRO A 17 0.07 9.95 27.25
C PRO A 17 1.59 9.87 27.22
N GLY A 18 2.14 9.37 26.11
CA GLY A 18 3.59 9.32 25.92
C GLY A 18 4.25 8.11 26.58
N GLU A 19 3.57 6.99 26.78
CA GLU A 19 4.23 5.73 27.08
C GLU A 19 4.43 4.90 25.80
N LEU A 20 5.65 4.40 25.59
CA LEU A 20 5.96 3.36 24.61
C LEU A 20 6.04 2.03 25.35
N ILE A 21 5.18 1.08 24.97
CA ILE A 21 5.18 -0.26 25.55
C ILE A 21 6.01 -1.17 24.65
N LEU A 22 7.08 -1.74 25.18
CA LEU A 22 7.94 -2.72 24.50
C LEU A 22 7.63 -4.11 25.03
N ILE A 23 7.31 -5.05 24.14
CA ILE A 23 7.01 -6.44 24.49
C ILE A 23 8.12 -7.31 23.91
N ASP A 24 8.94 -7.87 24.78
CA ASP A 24 9.93 -8.88 24.39
C ASP A 24 9.32 -10.27 24.60
N GLY A 25 8.85 -10.88 23.52
CA GLY A 25 8.25 -12.21 23.53
C GLY A 25 9.26 -13.36 23.77
N ARG A 26 10.57 -13.10 23.66
CA ARG A 26 11.62 -14.08 23.94
C ARG A 26 11.96 -14.11 25.41
N LEU A 27 12.05 -12.94 26.05
CA LEU A 27 12.31 -12.80 27.48
C LEU A 27 11.04 -12.79 28.33
N MET A 28 9.86 -12.84 27.71
CA MET A 28 8.55 -12.75 28.37
C MET A 28 8.43 -11.48 29.23
N ASN A 29 9.01 -10.37 28.76
CA ASN A 29 9.05 -9.12 29.48
C ASN A 29 8.22 -8.03 28.79
N ILE A 30 7.64 -7.14 29.59
CA ILE A 30 6.93 -5.95 29.14
C ILE A 30 7.57 -4.75 29.83
N GLU A 31 8.10 -3.83 29.04
CA GLU A 31 8.69 -2.60 29.52
C GLU A 31 7.86 -1.39 29.08
N LYS A 32 7.76 -0.40 29.96
CA LYS A 32 7.16 0.90 29.65
C LYS A 32 8.24 1.96 29.62
N ILE A 33 8.37 2.64 28.50
CA ILE A 33 9.34 3.72 28.29
C ILE A 33 8.57 5.03 28.18
N SER A 34 8.88 5.99 29.05
CA SER A 34 8.31 7.34 28.93
C SER A 34 8.93 8.10 27.75
N VAL A 35 8.09 8.57 26.86
CA VAL A 35 8.40 9.33 25.65
C VAL A 35 7.82 10.72 25.77
N ARG A 36 8.70 11.72 25.86
CA ARG A 36 8.30 13.13 25.83
C ARG A 36 8.22 13.62 24.39
N ARG A 37 7.27 14.54 24.15
CA ARG A 37 7.22 15.24 22.86
C ARG A 37 8.43 16.15 22.72
N ASP A 38 9.13 16.05 21.60
CA ASP A 38 10.19 17.00 21.25
C ASP A 38 9.59 18.40 21.02
N PRO A 39 10.01 19.43 21.78
CA PRO A 39 9.52 20.79 21.62
C PRO A 39 9.91 21.42 20.27
N GLN A 40 10.92 20.88 19.58
CA GLN A 40 11.33 21.33 18.25
C GLN A 40 10.77 20.47 17.12
N CYS A 41 9.86 19.54 17.42
CA CYS A 41 9.26 18.67 16.41
C CYS A 41 8.61 19.49 15.28
N PRO A 42 9.12 19.41 14.04
CA PRO A 42 8.61 20.19 12.90
C PRO A 42 7.12 19.95 12.63
N ARG A 43 6.62 18.77 12.99
CA ARG A 43 5.26 18.31 12.69
C ARG A 43 4.23 18.73 13.74
N LEU A 44 4.57 18.62 15.03
CA LEU A 44 3.64 18.88 16.13
C LEU A 44 3.61 20.35 16.56
N ARG A 45 4.71 21.10 16.37
CA ARG A 45 4.84 22.49 16.81
C ARG A 45 4.87 23.49 15.68
N VAL A 46 5.56 23.16 14.58
CA VAL A 46 5.79 24.08 13.45
C VAL A 46 4.77 23.88 12.33
N GLY A 47 3.96 22.81 12.39
CA GLY A 47 2.94 22.52 11.37
C GLY A 47 3.52 22.20 9.98
N ARG A 48 4.78 21.75 9.91
CA ARG A 48 5.40 21.35 8.65
C ARG A 48 4.99 19.92 8.31
N PHE A 49 4.12 19.82 7.31
CA PHE A 49 3.58 18.55 6.81
C PHE A 49 4.14 18.18 5.44
N GLU A 50 5.31 18.70 5.07
CA GLU A 50 5.97 18.44 3.79
C GLU A 50 6.24 16.94 3.55
N MET A 51 6.37 16.17 4.63
CA MET A 51 6.50 14.71 4.61
C MET A 51 5.17 13.95 4.56
N LEU A 52 4.02 14.61 4.81
CA LEU A 52 2.73 13.98 4.52
C LEU A 52 2.63 13.86 3.00
N PRO A 53 2.17 12.71 2.48
CA PRO A 53 2.01 12.56 1.04
C PRO A 53 1.12 13.69 0.55
N ARG A 54 1.63 14.48 -0.41
CA ARG A 54 0.80 15.36 -1.24
C ARG A 54 -0.32 14.51 -1.87
N ARG A 55 -1.39 15.18 -2.34
CA ARG A 55 -2.52 14.56 -3.08
C ARG A 55 -2.02 13.35 -3.88
N PRO A 56 -2.73 12.21 -3.82
CA PRO A 56 -2.26 10.98 -4.45
C PRO A 56 -1.77 11.29 -5.87
N SER A 57 -0.48 11.08 -6.10
CA SER A 57 0.09 11.23 -7.42
C SER A 57 -0.53 10.14 -8.28
N TYR A 58 -1.33 10.56 -9.24
CA TYR A 58 -1.81 9.71 -10.31
C TYR A 58 -0.62 9.42 -11.22
N GLY A 59 -0.26 8.14 -11.35
CA GLY A 59 0.94 7.71 -12.07
C GLY A 59 1.64 6.53 -11.39
N VAL A 60 2.68 6.03 -12.06
CA VAL A 60 3.52 4.94 -11.56
C VAL A 60 4.55 5.51 -10.59
N VAL A 61 4.56 5.01 -9.35
CA VAL A 61 5.47 5.49 -8.31
C VAL A 61 6.18 4.31 -7.68
N ARG A 62 7.50 4.38 -7.53
CA ARG A 62 8.26 3.36 -6.80
C ARG A 62 7.81 3.26 -5.32
N LEU A 63 7.63 2.03 -4.84
CA LEU A 63 7.43 1.75 -3.42
C LEU A 63 8.76 1.84 -2.69
N CYS A 64 8.83 2.68 -1.66
CA CYS A 64 10.06 2.84 -0.87
C CYS A 64 10.43 1.51 -0.19
N GLY A 65 11.70 1.10 -0.32
CA GLY A 65 12.22 -0.12 0.28
C GLY A 65 11.92 -1.41 -0.50
N SER A 66 11.37 -1.36 -1.71
CA SER A 66 11.17 -2.53 -2.56
C SER A 66 11.44 -2.24 -4.05
N ASN A 67 11.70 -3.31 -4.82
CA ASN A 67 11.77 -3.25 -6.29
C ASN A 67 10.37 -3.38 -6.91
N ALA A 68 9.41 -2.64 -6.35
CA ALA A 68 8.02 -2.67 -6.79
C ALA A 68 7.50 -1.25 -7.03
N PHE A 69 6.54 -1.14 -7.92
CA PHE A 69 5.90 0.11 -8.30
C PHE A 69 4.41 0.03 -7.99
N LYS A 70 3.82 1.13 -7.55
CA LYS A 70 2.38 1.24 -7.34
C LYS A 70 1.76 2.18 -8.35
N VAL A 71 0.55 1.85 -8.77
CA VAL A 71 -0.34 2.72 -9.53
C VAL A 71 -1.67 2.77 -8.80
N ARG A 72 -2.22 3.98 -8.62
CA ARG A 72 -3.53 4.18 -8.01
C ARG A 72 -4.55 4.55 -9.07
N LEU A 73 -5.65 3.81 -9.09
CA LEU A 73 -6.73 3.96 -10.05
C LEU A 73 -7.74 4.99 -9.59
N ASP A 74 -8.27 5.77 -10.55
CA ASP A 74 -9.35 6.74 -10.32
C ASP A 74 -10.66 6.09 -9.90
N ARG A 75 -10.90 4.86 -10.35
CA ARG A 75 -12.08 4.07 -10.04
C ARG A 75 -11.66 2.63 -9.76
N PRO A 76 -12.38 1.91 -8.87
CA PRO A 76 -12.15 0.49 -8.69
C PRO A 76 -12.42 -0.25 -10.01
N ILE A 77 -11.63 -1.29 -10.25
CA ILE A 77 -11.79 -2.15 -11.41
C ILE A 77 -12.70 -3.32 -11.04
N ASN A 78 -13.56 -3.73 -11.98
CA ASN A 78 -14.29 -4.99 -11.86
C ASN A 78 -13.31 -6.16 -12.05
N LEU A 79 -12.95 -6.82 -10.94
CA LEU A 79 -11.98 -7.91 -10.92
C LEU A 79 -12.42 -9.10 -11.78
N GLU A 80 -13.72 -9.42 -11.81
CA GLU A 80 -14.21 -10.57 -12.58
C GLU A 80 -14.06 -10.34 -14.09
N GLU A 81 -14.46 -9.17 -14.57
CA GLU A 81 -14.29 -8.78 -15.98
C GLU A 81 -12.81 -8.70 -16.37
N THR A 82 -11.99 -8.20 -15.46
CA THR A 82 -10.53 -8.08 -15.66
C THR A 82 -9.86 -9.43 -15.79
N VAL A 83 -10.18 -10.37 -14.90
CA VAL A 83 -9.66 -11.74 -14.97
C VAL A 83 -10.05 -12.39 -16.30
N ARG A 84 -11.32 -12.29 -16.70
CA ARG A 84 -11.80 -12.81 -17.99
C ARG A 84 -11.08 -12.19 -19.19
N ALA A 85 -10.83 -10.87 -19.16
CA ALA A 85 -10.11 -10.19 -20.22
C ALA A 85 -8.64 -10.64 -20.31
N LEU A 86 -7.98 -10.83 -19.16
CA LEU A 86 -6.58 -11.23 -19.07
C LEU A 86 -6.37 -12.71 -19.45
N GLU A 87 -7.28 -13.60 -19.06
CA GLU A 87 -7.27 -15.00 -19.48
C GLU A 87 -7.30 -15.13 -21.02
N ARG A 88 -8.05 -14.26 -21.71
CA ARG A 88 -8.09 -14.24 -23.20
C ARG A 88 -6.77 -13.81 -23.83
N THR A 89 -5.89 -13.14 -23.09
CA THR A 89 -4.58 -12.68 -23.60
C THR A 89 -3.44 -13.69 -23.40
N ASN A 90 -3.76 -14.91 -22.93
CA ASN A 90 -2.79 -15.95 -22.53
C ASN A 90 -1.79 -15.47 -21.47
N GLU A 91 -2.22 -14.57 -20.57
CA GLU A 91 -1.43 -14.24 -19.38
C GLU A 91 -1.75 -15.25 -18.27
N LEU A 92 -0.78 -15.62 -17.44
CA LEU A 92 -1.03 -16.52 -16.32
C LEU A 92 -1.70 -15.71 -15.20
N VAL A 93 -2.98 -15.99 -14.95
CA VAL A 93 -3.79 -15.29 -13.96
C VAL A 93 -4.06 -16.18 -12.75
N MET A 94 -3.82 -15.64 -11.56
CA MET A 94 -4.26 -16.22 -10.29
C MET A 94 -5.22 -15.23 -9.61
N ALA A 95 -6.48 -15.63 -9.45
CA ALA A 95 -7.52 -14.77 -8.91
C ALA A 95 -8.08 -15.33 -7.59
N ARG A 96 -8.40 -14.43 -6.65
CA ARG A 96 -9.11 -14.71 -5.39
C ARG A 96 -10.12 -13.58 -5.13
N PRO A 97 -11.12 -13.79 -4.24
CA PRO A 97 -12.00 -12.70 -3.83
C PRO A 97 -11.19 -11.48 -3.36
N GLY A 98 -11.39 -10.34 -4.02
CA GLY A 98 -10.74 -9.07 -3.68
C GLY A 98 -9.37 -8.80 -4.33
N TRP A 99 -8.75 -9.75 -5.03
CA TRP A 99 -7.50 -9.50 -5.74
C TRP A 99 -7.22 -10.46 -6.91
N ALA A 100 -6.43 -9.98 -7.88
CA ALA A 100 -5.94 -10.79 -8.99
C ALA A 100 -4.44 -10.54 -9.19
N ARG A 101 -3.68 -11.59 -9.50
CA ARG A 101 -2.26 -11.51 -9.86
C ARG A 101 -2.05 -12.06 -11.26
N VAL A 102 -1.26 -11.34 -12.03
CA VAL A 102 -0.94 -11.63 -13.42
C VAL A 102 0.57 -11.77 -13.53
N LEU A 103 1.04 -12.86 -14.11
CA LEU A 103 2.43 -12.95 -14.56
C LEU A 103 2.43 -12.62 -16.04
N THR A 104 3.02 -11.47 -16.39
CA THR A 104 3.15 -11.03 -17.77
C THR A 104 4.15 -11.91 -18.53
N LYS A 105 4.00 -12.02 -19.85
CA LYS A 105 5.00 -12.68 -20.72
C LYS A 105 6.40 -12.07 -20.61
N GLU A 106 6.49 -10.79 -20.25
CA GLU A 106 7.77 -10.10 -20.00
C GLU A 106 8.40 -10.42 -18.64
N GLY A 107 7.77 -11.28 -17.81
CA GLY A 107 8.27 -11.69 -16.50
C GLY A 107 7.96 -10.71 -15.36
N ALA A 108 7.27 -9.60 -15.64
CA ALA A 108 6.75 -8.70 -14.61
C ALA A 108 5.53 -9.33 -13.94
N SER A 109 5.40 -9.12 -12.63
CA SER A 109 4.24 -9.58 -11.87
C SER A 109 3.37 -8.41 -11.48
N VAL A 110 2.08 -8.47 -11.84
CA VAL A 110 1.12 -7.39 -11.61
C VAL A 110 0.04 -7.88 -10.67
N THR A 111 -0.14 -7.21 -9.54
CA THR A 111 -1.18 -7.53 -8.54
C THR A 111 -2.19 -6.39 -8.48
N ILE A 112 -3.47 -6.71 -8.69
CA ILE A 112 -4.59 -5.76 -8.66
C ILE A 112 -5.40 -6.02 -7.40
N VAL A 113 -5.57 -4.99 -6.57
CA VAL A 113 -6.35 -5.01 -5.32
C VAL A 113 -7.23 -3.77 -5.26
N GLY A 114 -8.50 -3.90 -5.65
CA GLY A 114 -9.47 -2.79 -5.67
C GLY A 114 -9.03 -1.64 -6.57
N ARG A 115 -8.45 -0.58 -5.98
CA ARG A 115 -7.95 0.62 -6.67
C ARG A 115 -6.43 0.68 -6.79
N LEU A 116 -5.74 -0.35 -6.31
CA LEU A 116 -4.28 -0.40 -6.27
C LEU A 116 -3.79 -1.44 -7.26
N VAL A 117 -2.81 -1.06 -8.06
CA VAL A 117 -2.04 -1.98 -8.90
C VAL A 117 -0.59 -1.94 -8.41
N ILE A 118 -0.02 -3.10 -8.15
CA ILE A 118 1.37 -3.29 -7.74
C ILE A 118 2.09 -4.02 -8.86
N ILE A 119 3.21 -3.49 -9.32
CA ILE A 119 4.04 -4.06 -10.38
C ILE A 119 5.40 -4.41 -9.81
N GLU A 120 5.74 -5.68 -9.83
CA GLU A 120 7.03 -6.23 -9.38
C GLU A 120 7.86 -6.65 -10.61
N ASN A 121 9.19 -6.68 -10.44
CA ASN A 121 10.17 -7.06 -11.47
C ASN A 121 10.25 -6.11 -12.69
N ALA A 122 9.79 -4.86 -12.55
CA ALA A 122 10.10 -3.81 -13.50
C ALA A 122 11.45 -3.14 -13.16
N LYS A 123 12.22 -2.73 -14.17
CA LYS A 123 13.55 -2.12 -13.96
C LYS A 123 13.45 -0.68 -13.41
N ASP A 124 12.54 0.10 -13.97
CA ASP A 124 12.34 1.51 -13.67
C ASP A 124 10.86 1.90 -13.79
N GLU A 125 10.54 3.16 -13.49
CA GLU A 125 9.18 3.70 -13.55
C GLU A 125 8.61 3.67 -14.96
N THR A 126 9.44 3.86 -15.98
CA THR A 126 9.04 3.83 -17.40
C THR A 126 8.62 2.44 -17.84
N ALA A 127 9.39 1.41 -17.49
CA ALA A 127 9.08 0.02 -17.76
C ALA A 127 7.81 -0.41 -17.01
N ALA A 128 7.66 0.00 -15.75
CA ALA A 128 6.44 -0.25 -14.99
C ALA A 128 5.22 0.45 -15.62
N ALA A 129 5.36 1.68 -16.12
CA ALA A 129 4.31 2.38 -16.86
C ALA A 129 3.92 1.66 -18.16
N GLN A 130 4.88 1.11 -18.90
CA GLN A 130 4.61 0.31 -20.10
C GLN A 130 3.83 -0.97 -19.78
N VAL A 131 4.24 -1.70 -18.73
CA VAL A 131 3.53 -2.89 -18.25
C VAL A 131 2.10 -2.53 -17.85
N TYR A 132 1.92 -1.47 -17.07
CA TYR A 132 0.61 -0.96 -16.67
C TYR A 132 -0.27 -0.63 -17.88
N ASN A 133 0.24 0.15 -18.83
CA ASN A 133 -0.51 0.61 -19.99
C ASN A 133 -0.91 -0.54 -20.92
N LYS A 134 -0.04 -1.54 -21.10
CA LYS A 134 -0.35 -2.76 -21.85
C LYS A 134 -1.48 -3.54 -21.17
N LEU A 135 -1.41 -3.71 -19.85
CA LEU A 135 -2.43 -4.40 -19.08
C LEU A 135 -3.78 -3.67 -19.14
N MET A 136 -3.79 -2.34 -18.98
CA MET A 136 -5.04 -1.56 -19.04
C MET A 136 -5.71 -1.61 -20.42
N ARG A 137 -4.91 -1.59 -21.51
CA ARG A 137 -5.44 -1.79 -22.86
C ARG A 137 -6.09 -3.15 -23.04
N ALA A 138 -5.49 -4.22 -22.51
CA ALA A 138 -6.07 -5.56 -22.57
C ALA A 138 -7.42 -5.66 -21.84
N VAL A 139 -7.60 -4.86 -20.79
CA VAL A 139 -8.83 -4.80 -19.97
C VAL A 139 -9.84 -3.78 -20.54
N GLY A 140 -9.52 -3.08 -21.63
CA GLY A 140 -10.42 -2.10 -22.26
C GLY A 140 -10.58 -0.79 -21.49
N LEU A 141 -9.65 -0.49 -20.57
CA LEU A 141 -9.60 0.75 -19.81
C LEU A 141 -8.65 1.74 -20.48
N SER A 142 -9.01 3.03 -20.50
CA SER A 142 -8.16 4.09 -21.03
C SER A 142 -6.81 4.11 -20.30
N SER A 143 -5.72 4.01 -21.06
CA SER A 143 -4.35 4.16 -20.56
C SER A 143 -4.11 5.59 -20.07
N MET A 144 -3.29 5.74 -19.04
CA MET A 144 -2.75 7.04 -18.60
C MET A 144 -1.75 7.60 -19.61
#